data_AF-A0A142Y4S5-F1
#
_entry.id   AF-A0A142Y4S5-F1
#
_cell.length_a   1.000
_cell.length_b   1.000
_cell.length_c   1.000
_cell.angle_alpha   90.00
_cell.angle_beta   90.00
_cell.angle_gamma   90.00
#
_symmetry.space_group_name_H-M   'P 1'
#
loop_
_entity.id
_entity.type
_entity.pdbx_description
1 polymer ?
#
loop_
_entity_poly.entity_id
_entity_poly.type
_entity_poly.pdbx_seq_one_letter_code
_entity_poly.pdbx_strand_id
1 'polypeptide(L)'
;MAELEFADTKVIYEWDVDRFRHRLAIRTPDGWLDLMESVEGTSSDPWPPSPPWQQIVRESMGHRGEDVLLGVGLSGNGHWSIAVHPTNTEPSQSHPTTYQGLAFDVACKTSKPAIHLGSTWKVGPLWAVPSISPTEVIFSTRSSGSETQAHLFVMHGAASVRIEGAHTILEMSPSSDPRTPHTHRWAMRVETST
;
A
#
# COMPACT_ATOMS: atom_id res chain seq x y z
N MET A 1 0.51 0.30 -17.98
CA MET A 1 -0.47 0.02 -16.90
C MET A 1 -0.22 -1.40 -16.43
N ALA A 2 -0.21 -1.63 -15.12
CA ALA A 2 -0.14 -2.95 -14.51
C ALA A 2 -1.19 -3.04 -13.40
N GLU A 3 -1.82 -4.19 -13.23
CA GLU A 3 -2.85 -4.39 -12.22
C GLU A 3 -2.81 -5.80 -11.65
N LEU A 4 -3.25 -5.93 -10.41
CA LEU A 4 -3.45 -7.19 -9.72
C LEU A 4 -4.74 -7.12 -8.89
N GLU A 5 -5.62 -8.08 -9.13
CA GLU A 5 -6.88 -8.26 -8.41
C GLU A 5 -6.85 -9.62 -7.72
N PHE A 6 -7.24 -9.66 -6.45
CA PHE A 6 -7.40 -10.89 -5.69
C PHE A 6 -8.49 -10.71 -4.64
N ALA A 7 -9.45 -11.64 -4.61
CA ALA A 7 -10.67 -11.54 -3.82
C ALA A 7 -11.35 -10.16 -4.03
N ASP A 8 -11.61 -9.43 -2.95
CA ASP A 8 -12.25 -8.11 -2.98
C ASP A 8 -11.26 -6.95 -2.96
N THR A 9 -9.99 -7.20 -3.28
CA THR A 9 -8.93 -6.18 -3.30
C THR A 9 -8.28 -6.09 -4.67
N LYS A 10 -8.01 -4.87 -5.13
CA LYS A 10 -7.34 -4.61 -6.41
C LYS A 10 -6.37 -3.45 -6.32
N VAL A 11 -5.16 -3.63 -6.83
CA VAL A 11 -4.20 -2.53 -7.04
C VAL A 11 -4.00 -2.27 -8.52
N ILE A 12 -3.95 -0.99 -8.88
CA ILE A 12 -3.72 -0.52 -10.25
C ILE A 12 -2.52 0.43 -10.23
N TYR A 13 -1.54 0.18 -11.10
CA TYR A 13 -0.39 1.04 -11.36
C TYR A 13 -0.53 1.68 -12.76
N GLU A 14 -0.53 3.02 -12.79
CA GLU A 14 -0.66 3.83 -13.99
C GLU A 14 0.57 4.72 -14.15
N TRP A 15 1.13 4.78 -15.36
CA TRP A 15 2.24 5.68 -15.62
C TRP A 15 1.72 7.12 -15.61
N ASP A 16 2.34 7.96 -14.81
CA ASP A 16 2.04 9.38 -14.71
C ASP A 16 3.34 10.19 -14.72
N VAL A 17 3.50 11.00 -15.77
CA VAL A 17 4.69 11.83 -16.04
C VAL A 17 6.00 11.02 -16.14
N ASP A 18 6.64 10.71 -15.01
CA ASP A 18 7.97 10.11 -14.90
C ASP A 18 8.03 8.82 -14.06
N ARG A 19 6.90 8.40 -13.47
CA ARG A 19 6.81 7.21 -12.61
C ARG A 19 5.40 6.60 -12.61
N PHE A 20 5.24 5.43 -12.02
CA PHE A 20 3.92 4.86 -11.76
C PHE A 20 3.34 5.42 -10.46
N ARG A 21 2.13 5.98 -10.56
CA ARG A 21 1.23 6.15 -9.42
C ARG A 21 0.40 4.88 -9.21
N HIS A 22 -0.13 4.67 -8.02
CA HIS A 22 -1.01 3.53 -7.75
C HIS A 22 -2.25 3.86 -6.94
N ARG A 23 -3.30 3.08 -7.20
CA ARG A 23 -4.57 3.12 -6.50
C ARG A 23 -4.88 1.74 -5.95
N LEU A 24 -5.35 1.69 -4.71
CA LEU A 24 -5.91 0.50 -4.10
C LEU A 24 -7.42 0.67 -4.05
N ALA A 25 -8.14 -0.33 -4.55
CA ALA A 25 -9.58 -0.37 -4.58
C ALA A 25 -10.09 -1.62 -3.86
N ILE A 26 -11.29 -1.48 -3.28
CA ILE A 26 -12.00 -2.53 -2.57
C ILE A 26 -13.35 -2.76 -3.23
N ARG A 27 -13.77 -4.04 -3.32
CA ARG A 27 -15.08 -4.40 -3.84
C ARG A 27 -16.15 -4.14 -2.78
N THR A 28 -17.18 -3.40 -3.18
CA THR A 28 -18.38 -3.10 -2.38
C THR A 28 -19.62 -3.63 -3.12
N PRO A 29 -20.81 -3.66 -2.49
CA PRO A 29 -22.05 -4.00 -3.18
C PRO A 29 -22.32 -3.13 -4.43
N ASP A 30 -21.87 -1.88 -4.43
CA ASP A 30 -22.03 -0.93 -5.54
C ASP A 30 -20.91 -1.02 -6.59
N GLY A 31 -19.94 -1.93 -6.40
CA GLY A 31 -18.80 -2.14 -7.29
C GLY A 31 -17.46 -1.79 -6.67
N TRP A 32 -16.45 -1.56 -7.50
CA TRP A 32 -15.11 -1.19 -7.06
C TRP A 32 -15.08 0.26 -6.57
N LEU A 33 -14.62 0.46 -5.34
CA LEU A 33 -14.42 1.76 -4.75
C LEU A 33 -12.94 1.98 -4.43
N ASP A 34 -12.38 3.09 -4.89
CA ASP A 34 -11.01 3.47 -4.56
C ASP A 34 -10.91 3.73 -3.04
N LEU A 35 -10.09 2.92 -2.38
CA LEU A 35 -9.75 3.04 -0.97
C LEU A 35 -8.73 4.14 -0.77
N MET A 36 -7.67 4.13 -1.57
CA MET A 36 -6.59 5.11 -1.46
C MET A 36 -5.77 5.25 -2.74
N GLU A 37 -5.26 6.46 -2.99
CA GLU A 37 -4.39 6.81 -4.12
C GLU A 37 -3.04 7.31 -3.60
N SER A 38 -1.95 6.88 -4.23
CA SER A 38 -0.60 7.24 -3.82
C SER A 38 -0.26 8.72 -4.04
N VAL A 39 0.69 9.22 -3.26
CA VAL A 39 1.23 10.57 -3.37
C VAL A 39 2.67 10.49 -3.85
N GLU A 40 2.91 10.90 -5.10
CA GLU A 40 4.15 10.62 -5.84
C GLU A 40 5.28 11.65 -5.64
N GLY A 41 4.95 12.89 -5.26
CA GLY A 41 5.91 14.00 -5.28
C GLY A 41 6.26 14.45 -6.70
N THR A 42 7.46 14.99 -6.88
CA THR A 42 7.97 15.56 -8.13
C THR A 42 9.30 14.91 -8.55
N SER A 43 9.75 15.20 -9.78
CA SER A 43 11.07 14.76 -10.26
C SER A 43 12.25 15.40 -9.53
N SER A 44 12.02 16.51 -8.82
CA SER A 44 13.04 17.18 -7.99
C SER A 44 13.15 16.61 -6.57
N ASP A 45 12.23 15.74 -6.14
CA ASP A 45 12.24 15.20 -4.79
C ASP A 45 13.20 13.99 -4.69
N PRO A 46 14.35 14.11 -3.99
CA PRO A 46 15.28 12.99 -3.82
C PRO A 46 14.71 11.88 -2.93
N TRP A 47 13.74 12.22 -2.09
CA TRP A 47 13.04 11.35 -1.15
C TRP A 47 11.54 11.64 -1.24
N PRO A 48 10.88 11.19 -2.33
CA PRO A 48 9.46 11.46 -2.56
C PRO A 48 8.57 10.82 -1.48
N PRO A 49 7.31 11.29 -1.30
CA PRO A 49 6.39 10.73 -0.30
C PRO A 49 6.01 9.26 -0.55
N SER A 50 6.07 8.82 -1.81
CA SER A 50 5.92 7.41 -2.19
C SER A 50 7.08 6.97 -3.08
N PRO A 51 7.39 5.67 -3.14
CA PRO A 51 8.52 5.20 -3.93
C PRO A 51 8.31 5.52 -5.42
N PRO A 52 9.34 6.01 -6.12
CA PRO A 52 9.25 6.44 -7.50
C PRO A 52 9.36 5.27 -8.46
N TRP A 53 8.30 4.48 -8.56
CA TRP A 53 8.26 3.26 -9.39
C TRP A 53 8.51 3.58 -10.87
N GLN A 54 9.59 3.08 -11.43
CA GLN A 54 9.94 3.27 -12.85
C GLN A 54 9.55 2.05 -13.70
N GLN A 55 9.43 0.89 -13.07
CA GLN A 55 8.99 -0.33 -13.73
C GLN A 55 8.13 -1.13 -12.76
N ILE A 56 6.96 -1.56 -13.24
CA ILE A 56 6.10 -2.55 -12.59
C ILE A 56 5.83 -3.64 -13.64
N VAL A 57 6.12 -4.89 -13.31
CA VAL A 57 5.87 -6.06 -14.15
C VAL A 57 4.96 -7.03 -13.41
N ARG A 58 4.06 -7.67 -14.15
CA ARG A 58 3.25 -8.78 -13.67
C ARG A 58 3.94 -10.08 -14.06
N GLU A 59 4.17 -10.95 -13.09
CA GLU A 59 4.80 -12.24 -13.27
C GLU A 59 3.91 -13.31 -12.66
N SER A 60 3.91 -14.51 -13.23
CA SER A 60 3.27 -15.67 -12.61
C SER A 60 4.31 -16.47 -11.84
N MET A 61 4.13 -16.61 -10.52
CA MET A 61 5.08 -17.26 -9.61
C MET A 61 4.47 -18.45 -8.85
N GLY A 62 5.36 -19.34 -8.39
CA GLY A 62 4.99 -20.54 -7.63
C GLY A 62 4.44 -21.69 -8.48
N HIS A 63 4.23 -22.84 -7.85
CA HIS A 63 3.75 -24.05 -8.54
C HIS A 63 2.31 -23.94 -9.06
N ARG A 64 1.53 -23.00 -8.55
CA ARG A 64 0.13 -22.74 -8.93
C ARG A 64 -0.02 -21.59 -9.93
N GLY A 65 1.08 -20.91 -10.30
CA GLY A 65 1.05 -19.81 -11.26
C GLY A 65 0.29 -18.58 -10.74
N GLU A 66 0.46 -18.26 -9.46
CA GLU A 66 -0.18 -17.08 -8.85
C GLU A 66 0.47 -15.81 -9.40
N ASP A 67 -0.36 -14.86 -9.81
CA ASP A 67 0.14 -13.59 -10.34
C ASP A 67 0.63 -12.68 -9.21
N VAL A 68 1.80 -12.11 -9.41
CA VAL A 68 2.44 -11.12 -8.53
C VAL A 68 2.84 -9.91 -9.34
N LEU A 69 2.92 -8.74 -8.69
CA LEU A 69 3.56 -7.57 -9.26
C LEU A 69 4.94 -7.39 -8.63
N LEU A 70 5.95 -7.23 -9.47
CA LEU A 70 7.28 -6.84 -9.05
C LEU A 70 7.59 -5.46 -9.59
N GLY A 71 8.17 -4.62 -8.74
CA GLY A 71 8.48 -3.25 -9.11
C GLY A 71 9.86 -2.82 -8.67
N VAL A 72 10.43 -1.89 -9.44
CA VAL A 72 11.67 -1.20 -9.10
C VAL A 72 11.55 0.30 -9.37
N GLY A 73 12.26 1.10 -8.59
CA GLY A 73 12.27 2.54 -8.70
C GLY A 73 13.58 3.16 -8.23
N LEU A 74 13.86 4.38 -8.67
CA LEU A 74 15.06 5.13 -8.33
C LEU A 74 14.72 6.60 -8.11
N SER A 75 15.18 7.17 -7.00
CA SER A 75 15.32 8.62 -6.83
C SER A 75 16.45 8.91 -5.85
N GLY A 76 17.16 10.01 -6.10
CA GLY A 76 18.29 10.43 -5.27
C GLY A 76 19.33 9.32 -5.09
N ASN A 77 19.46 8.84 -3.84
CA ASN A 77 20.39 7.77 -3.46
C ASN A 77 19.66 6.48 -3.01
N GLY A 78 18.36 6.35 -3.34
CA GLY A 78 17.52 5.22 -2.97
C GLY A 78 17.26 4.29 -4.16
N HIS A 79 17.51 2.99 -3.95
CA HIS A 79 17.04 1.92 -4.83
C HIS A 79 15.82 1.26 -4.21
N TRP A 80 14.69 1.35 -4.88
CA TRP A 80 13.40 0.90 -4.37
C TRP A 80 13.00 -0.38 -5.06
N SER A 81 12.38 -1.29 -4.32
CA SER A 81 11.77 -2.49 -4.84
C SER A 81 10.45 -2.76 -4.13
N ILE A 82 9.49 -3.33 -4.87
CA ILE A 82 8.21 -3.78 -4.32
C ILE A 82 7.86 -5.17 -4.83
N ALA A 83 7.25 -5.97 -3.97
CA ALA A 83 6.49 -7.15 -4.36
C ALA A 83 5.05 -6.99 -3.87
N VAL A 84 4.08 -7.19 -4.78
CA VAL A 84 2.65 -7.31 -4.44
C VAL A 84 2.18 -8.71 -4.78
N HIS A 85 1.58 -9.40 -3.83
CA HIS A 85 1.14 -10.78 -4.02
C HIS A 85 -0.18 -11.06 -3.28
N PRO A 86 -0.99 -12.01 -3.78
CA PRO A 86 -2.12 -12.55 -3.06
C PRO A 86 -1.70 -13.10 -1.71
N THR A 87 -2.59 -12.97 -0.72
CA THR A 87 -2.37 -13.55 0.60
C THR A 87 -3.68 -14.09 1.16
N ASN A 88 -3.56 -15.23 1.85
CA ASN A 88 -4.63 -15.88 2.58
C ASN A 88 -4.16 -16.03 4.02
N THR A 89 -4.90 -15.43 4.95
CA THR A 89 -4.58 -15.48 6.38
C THR A 89 -5.50 -16.47 7.05
N GLU A 90 -4.92 -17.52 7.63
CA GLU A 90 -5.67 -18.46 8.44
C GLU A 90 -6.24 -17.78 9.70
N PRO A 91 -7.41 -18.21 10.19
CA PRO A 91 -8.00 -17.69 11.41
C PRO A 91 -7.02 -17.75 12.60
N SER A 92 -7.05 -16.73 13.46
CA SER A 92 -6.31 -16.64 14.70
C SER A 92 -7.22 -16.27 15.88
N GLN A 93 -6.70 -16.32 17.12
CA GLN A 93 -7.48 -15.90 18.30
C GLN A 93 -7.93 -14.44 18.24
N SER A 94 -7.17 -13.57 17.57
CA SER A 94 -7.54 -12.15 17.38
C SER A 94 -8.36 -11.90 16.11
N HIS A 95 -8.36 -12.85 15.16
CA HIS A 95 -9.02 -12.73 13.86
C HIS A 95 -9.70 -14.06 13.49
N PRO A 96 -10.96 -14.30 13.91
CA PRO A 96 -11.59 -15.63 13.84
C PRO A 96 -12.03 -16.07 12.43
N THR A 97 -11.85 -15.22 11.42
CA THR A 97 -12.21 -15.48 10.02
C THR A 97 -10.96 -15.56 9.16
N THR A 98 -11.03 -16.32 8.06
CA THR A 98 -10.00 -16.28 7.03
C THR A 98 -10.09 -14.95 6.31
N TYR A 99 -8.96 -14.27 6.16
CA TYR A 99 -8.89 -13.03 5.38
C TYR A 99 -8.15 -13.28 4.07
N GLN A 100 -8.65 -12.68 3.00
CA GLN A 100 -8.07 -12.74 1.66
C GLN A 100 -7.81 -11.33 1.17
N GLY A 101 -6.65 -11.12 0.54
CA GLY A 101 -6.30 -9.79 0.07
C GLY A 101 -4.95 -9.71 -0.62
N LEU A 102 -4.37 -8.52 -0.63
CA LEU A 102 -3.06 -8.26 -1.23
C LEU A 102 -2.06 -7.86 -0.16
N ALA A 103 -0.88 -8.50 -0.18
CA ALA A 103 0.27 -8.11 0.62
C ALA A 103 1.24 -7.28 -0.23
N PHE A 104 1.78 -6.23 0.36
CA PHE A 104 2.74 -5.30 -0.23
C PHE A 104 4.01 -5.35 0.61
N ASP A 105 5.13 -5.65 -0.03
CA ASP A 105 6.44 -5.66 0.60
C ASP A 105 7.34 -4.68 -0.12
N VAL A 106 7.69 -3.60 0.58
CA VAL A 106 8.48 -2.52 0.03
C VAL A 106 9.82 -2.46 0.72
N ALA A 107 10.88 -2.34 -0.07
CA ALA A 107 12.22 -2.07 0.43
C ALA A 107 12.85 -0.88 -0.29
N CYS A 108 13.66 -0.13 0.44
CA CYS A 108 14.53 0.90 -0.11
C CYS A 108 15.95 0.68 0.40
N LYS A 109 16.91 0.46 -0.51
CA LYS A 109 18.33 0.45 -0.19
C LYS A 109 18.89 1.86 -0.35
N THR A 110 19.43 2.41 0.72
CA THR A 110 20.05 3.74 0.76
C THR A 110 21.56 3.63 0.90
N SER A 111 22.31 4.47 0.18
CA SER A 111 23.77 4.61 0.33
C SER A 111 24.18 5.85 1.13
N LYS A 112 23.22 6.73 1.42
CA LYS A 112 23.36 7.97 2.21
C LYS A 112 22.14 8.14 3.11
N PRO A 113 22.24 8.95 4.18
CA PRO A 113 21.09 9.27 5.03
C PRO A 113 19.91 9.81 4.21
N ALA A 114 18.73 9.22 4.40
CA ALA A 114 17.47 9.73 3.88
C ALA A 114 16.78 10.59 4.94
N ILE A 115 16.07 11.64 4.51
CA ILE A 115 15.25 12.47 5.41
C ILE A 115 13.85 11.89 5.61
N HIS A 116 13.41 11.08 4.65
CA HIS A 116 12.11 10.42 4.63
C HIS A 116 12.19 9.15 3.77
N LEU A 117 11.50 8.11 4.19
CA LEU A 117 11.24 6.89 3.41
C LEU A 117 9.86 6.39 3.78
N GLY A 118 9.06 6.03 2.78
CA GLY A 118 7.75 5.48 3.04
C GLY A 118 6.91 5.33 1.79
N SER A 119 5.63 5.05 2.03
CA SER A 119 4.55 5.08 1.05
C SER A 119 3.43 5.93 1.62
N THR A 120 2.97 6.91 0.85
CA THR A 120 1.98 7.89 1.29
C THR A 120 0.77 7.83 0.39
N TRP A 121 -0.42 7.87 0.99
CA TRP A 121 -1.67 7.82 0.27
C TRP A 121 -2.67 8.87 0.74
N LYS A 122 -3.48 9.35 -0.21
CA LYS A 122 -4.75 10.01 0.07
C LYS A 122 -5.83 8.95 0.18
N VAL A 123 -6.53 8.92 1.30
CA VAL A 123 -7.69 8.04 1.50
C VAL A 123 -8.87 8.58 0.69
N GLY A 124 -9.62 7.67 0.07
CA GLY A 124 -10.78 8.01 -0.76
C GLY A 124 -11.88 8.71 0.05
N PRO A 125 -12.60 9.68 -0.55
CA PRO A 125 -13.52 10.56 0.18
C PRO A 125 -14.77 9.86 0.74
N LEU A 126 -15.08 8.67 0.25
CA LEU A 126 -16.21 7.86 0.74
C LEU A 126 -15.87 7.02 1.97
N TRP A 127 -14.61 7.00 2.38
CA TRP A 127 -14.14 6.26 3.56
C TRP A 127 -14.07 7.18 4.76
N ALA A 128 -14.57 6.71 5.89
CA ALA A 128 -14.43 7.41 7.16
C ALA A 128 -12.94 7.56 7.54
N VAL A 129 -12.65 8.56 8.38
CA VAL A 129 -11.32 8.67 9.00
C VAL A 129 -10.99 7.35 9.68
N PRO A 130 -9.87 6.70 9.33
CA PRO A 130 -9.62 5.36 9.79
C PRO A 130 -9.33 5.33 11.29
N SER A 131 -9.80 4.30 11.97
CA SER A 131 -9.30 3.99 13.31
C SER A 131 -7.93 3.33 13.19
N ILE A 132 -6.94 3.84 13.92
CA ILE A 132 -5.57 3.36 13.86
C ILE A 132 -5.14 2.72 15.19
N SER A 133 -4.54 1.54 15.09
CA SER A 133 -3.75 0.89 16.12
C SER A 133 -2.30 0.75 15.63
N PRO A 134 -1.35 0.32 16.50
CA PRO A 134 0.04 0.11 16.06
C PRO A 134 0.21 -0.90 14.92
N THR A 135 -0.75 -1.81 14.74
CA THR A 135 -0.66 -2.95 13.81
C THR A 135 -1.76 -2.97 12.76
N GLU A 136 -2.75 -2.09 12.85
CA GLU A 136 -3.94 -2.15 12.01
C GLU A 136 -4.55 -0.77 11.80
N VAL A 137 -4.97 -0.50 10.56
CA VAL A 137 -5.74 0.67 10.15
C VAL A 137 -7.04 0.17 9.56
N ILE A 138 -8.17 0.56 10.14
CA ILE A 138 -9.50 0.11 9.70
C ILE A 138 -10.21 1.27 9.02
N PHE A 139 -10.65 1.04 7.79
CA PHE A 139 -11.47 1.96 7.01
C PHE A 139 -12.90 1.43 6.95
N SER A 140 -13.87 2.31 7.12
CA SER A 140 -15.28 1.96 6.97
C SER A 140 -15.97 2.87 5.96
N THR A 141 -16.89 2.31 5.20
CA THR A 141 -17.79 3.04 4.32
C THR A 141 -19.18 2.44 4.39
N ARG A 142 -20.21 3.24 4.08
CA ARG A 142 -21.58 2.77 3.89
C ARG A 142 -21.99 3.01 2.46
N SER A 143 -22.41 1.94 1.80
CA SER A 143 -22.83 1.94 0.39
C SER A 143 -24.10 1.08 0.29
N SER A 144 -25.13 1.57 -0.42
CA SER A 144 -26.43 0.90 -0.57
C SER A 144 -27.03 0.26 0.70
N GLY A 145 -26.84 0.89 1.87
CA GLY A 145 -27.37 0.41 3.16
C GLY A 145 -26.52 -0.66 3.87
N SER A 146 -25.44 -1.12 3.26
CA SER A 146 -24.47 -2.04 3.86
C SER A 146 -23.21 -1.32 4.29
N GLU A 147 -22.64 -1.72 5.43
CA GLU A 147 -21.32 -1.28 5.86
C GLU A 147 -20.26 -2.21 5.27
N THR A 148 -19.20 -1.62 4.73
CA THR A 148 -18.03 -2.35 4.24
C THR A 148 -16.82 -1.86 5.03
N GLN A 149 -16.02 -2.81 5.51
CA GLN A 149 -14.77 -2.52 6.21
C GLN A 149 -13.58 -3.07 5.41
N ALA A 150 -12.56 -2.24 5.29
CA ALA A 150 -11.26 -2.62 4.76
C ALA A 150 -10.24 -2.54 5.89
N HIS A 151 -9.46 -3.60 6.04
CA HIS A 151 -8.45 -3.74 7.07
C HIS A 151 -7.08 -3.67 6.43
N LEU A 152 -6.25 -2.74 6.89
CA LEU A 152 -4.85 -2.65 6.54
C LEU A 152 -4.01 -3.07 7.74
N PHE A 153 -3.36 -4.21 7.63
CA PHE A 153 -2.45 -4.74 8.65
C PHE A 153 -1.03 -4.28 8.37
N VAL A 154 -0.36 -3.75 9.39
CA VAL A 154 1.05 -3.36 9.35
C VAL A 154 1.90 -4.58 9.71
N MET A 155 2.55 -5.17 8.70
CA MET A 155 3.38 -6.36 8.87
C MET A 155 4.81 -6.00 9.28
N HIS A 156 5.33 -4.91 8.69
CA HIS A 156 6.62 -4.31 9.02
C HIS A 156 6.52 -2.80 8.87
N GLY A 157 7.20 -2.05 9.73
CA GLY A 157 7.17 -0.58 9.69
C GLY A 157 6.26 0.03 10.75
N ALA A 158 5.77 1.22 10.45
CA ALA A 158 4.78 1.93 11.23
C ALA A 158 3.79 2.61 10.28
N ALA A 159 2.53 2.70 10.69
CA ALA A 159 1.53 3.51 10.01
C ALA A 159 1.23 4.77 10.82
N SER A 160 0.96 5.87 10.13
CA SER A 160 0.44 7.09 10.72
C SER A 160 -0.65 7.70 9.84
N VAL A 161 -1.61 8.36 10.47
CA VAL A 161 -2.71 9.03 9.78
C VAL A 161 -2.71 10.48 10.21
N ARG A 162 -2.86 11.39 9.25
CA ARG A 162 -3.00 12.82 9.49
C ARG A 162 -4.05 13.42 8.57
N ILE A 163 -4.55 14.59 8.94
CA ILE A 163 -5.51 15.34 8.13
C ILE A 163 -4.80 16.54 7.52
N GLU A 164 -4.84 16.66 6.19
CA GLU A 164 -4.31 17.78 5.43
C GLU A 164 -5.44 18.45 4.63
N GLY A 165 -5.96 19.55 5.17
CA GLY A 165 -7.12 20.23 4.58
C GLY A 165 -8.35 19.32 4.60
N ALA A 166 -8.88 18.98 3.42
CA ALA A 166 -10.02 18.08 3.24
C ALA A 166 -9.61 16.61 3.03
N HIS A 167 -8.31 16.30 3.08
CA HIS A 167 -7.81 14.96 2.79
C HIS A 167 -7.33 14.26 4.06
N THR A 168 -7.68 12.99 4.17
CA THR A 168 -7.04 12.07 5.11
C THR A 168 -5.81 11.48 4.42
N ILE A 169 -4.64 11.64 5.03
CA ILE A 169 -3.37 11.11 4.54
C ILE A 169 -2.96 9.94 5.41
N LEU A 170 -2.75 8.79 4.78
CA LEU A 170 -2.10 7.62 5.38
C LEU A 170 -0.64 7.59 4.95
N GLU A 171 0.26 7.36 5.89
CA GLU A 171 1.67 7.15 5.61
C GLU A 171 2.14 5.86 6.27
N MET A 172 2.90 5.07 5.52
CA MET A 172 3.66 3.93 6.04
C MET A 172 5.15 4.15 5.87
N SER A 173 5.91 3.93 6.94
CA SER A 173 7.36 4.14 6.99
C SER A 173 8.06 2.90 7.56
N PRO A 174 9.36 2.69 7.27
CA PRO A 174 10.13 1.66 7.96
C PRO A 174 10.24 1.96 9.46
N SER A 175 10.41 0.93 10.29
CA SER A 175 10.68 1.09 11.72
C SER A 175 12.15 1.47 12.00
N SER A 176 13.04 1.28 11.03
CA SER A 176 14.45 1.66 11.14
C SER A 176 14.65 3.14 10.86
N ASP A 177 15.68 3.74 11.47
CA ASP A 177 16.01 5.15 11.25
C ASP A 177 16.46 5.38 9.79
N PRO A 178 15.72 6.15 8.97
CA PRO A 178 16.03 6.41 7.56
C PRO A 178 17.40 7.06 7.33
N ARG A 179 18.02 7.63 8.37
CA ARG A 179 19.34 8.25 8.29
C ARG A 179 20.48 7.23 8.30
N THR A 180 20.21 5.98 8.66
CA THR A 180 21.22 4.90 8.64
C THR A 180 21.29 4.29 7.25
N PRO A 181 22.43 4.35 6.52
CA PRO A 181 22.53 3.74 5.20
C PRO A 181 22.44 2.21 5.27
N HIS A 182 21.32 1.64 4.81
CA HIS A 182 21.09 0.19 4.71
C HIS A 182 19.84 -0.08 3.85
N THR A 183 19.38 -1.34 3.85
CA THR A 183 18.07 -1.68 3.30
C THR A 183 17.00 -1.48 4.38
N HIS A 184 16.09 -0.55 4.14
CA HIS A 184 14.89 -0.32 4.95
C HIS A 184 13.73 -1.09 4.34
N ARG A 185 12.80 -1.57 5.18
CA ARG A 185 11.64 -2.34 4.74
C ARG A 185 10.40 -1.94 5.52
N TRP A 186 9.27 -1.87 4.84
CA TRP A 186 7.94 -1.81 5.42
C TRP A 186 7.02 -2.68 4.58
N ALA A 187 6.01 -3.24 5.22
CA ALA A 187 5.10 -4.15 4.56
C ALA A 187 3.71 -4.01 5.16
N MET A 188 2.71 -4.09 4.29
CA MET A 188 1.31 -4.08 4.67
C MET A 188 0.55 -5.17 3.98
N ARG A 189 -0.62 -5.44 4.52
CA ARG A 189 -1.59 -6.31 3.89
C ARG A 189 -2.94 -5.63 3.95
N VAL A 190 -3.69 -5.65 2.85
CA VAL A 190 -5.04 -5.10 2.79
C VAL A 190 -6.02 -6.22 2.48
N GLU A 191 -7.04 -6.32 3.32
CA GLU A 191 -8.06 -7.37 3.33
C GLU A 191 -9.44 -6.74 3.55
N THR A 192 -10.50 -7.45 3.15
CA THR A 192 -11.88 -7.09 3.46
C THR A 192 -12.47 -8.05 4.49
N SER A 193 -13.35 -7.53 5.35
CA SER A 193 -14.27 -8.38 6.12
C SER A 193 -15.59 -8.45 5.36
N THR A 194 -15.92 -9.62 4.82
CA THR A 194 -17.26 -9.92 4.28
C THR A 194 -18.18 -10.47 5.35
#